data_AF-A0A3E4UZE1-F1
#
_entry.id   AF-A0A3E4UZE1-F1
#
_cell.length_a   1.000
_cell.length_b   1.000
_cell.length_c   1.000
_cell.angle_alpha   90.00
_cell.angle_beta   90.00
_cell.angle_gamma   90.00
#
_symmetry.space_group_name_H-M   'P 1'
#
loop_
_entity.id
_entity.type
_entity.pdbx_description
1 polymer ?
#
loop_
_entity_poly.entity_id
_entity_poly.type
_entity_poly.pdbx_seq_one_letter_code
_entity_poly.pdbx_strand_id
1 'polypeptide(L)'
;MGTGKALKQERSEFRNRKEKNGRRSQNLSARKTTGKRMGIRGSHGGTLIYISSSSVKHQKENGEEVSFVSFPRRKVQGRWEDVVHPSQELRERIAEVVNREIRKEIIKDLELPEIVVQSMSLFPVQPKKTVSIVGIATVEVCGLTIKGVTVKQGQDGLFCNLPQYYSEKDGYRDVVRPTSKRIREAISEAVLQEYKVQKNRRWKT
;
A
#
# COMPACT_ATOMS: atom_id res chain seq x y z
N MET A 1 -15.07 -58.47 -16.55
CA MET A 1 -15.78 -57.21 -16.84
C MET A 1 -15.81 -56.37 -15.57
N GLY A 2 -15.40 -55.09 -15.62
CA GLY A 2 -15.25 -54.22 -14.43
C GLY A 2 -13.94 -53.43 -14.43
N THR A 3 -13.58 -52.79 -15.54
CA THR A 3 -13.66 -51.32 -15.72
C THR A 3 -12.46 -50.54 -15.15
N GLY A 4 -11.41 -50.39 -15.97
CA GLY A 4 -10.41 -49.31 -15.85
C GLY A 4 -10.99 -47.87 -15.93
N LYS A 5 -12.33 -47.74 -16.04
CA LYS A 5 -13.08 -46.50 -15.83
C LYS A 5 -13.21 -46.14 -14.34
N ALA A 6 -13.26 -47.12 -13.42
CA ALA A 6 -13.38 -46.87 -11.98
C ALA A 6 -12.12 -46.19 -11.39
N LEU A 7 -10.93 -46.67 -11.78
CA LEU A 7 -9.65 -46.09 -11.34
C LEU A 7 -9.37 -44.69 -11.91
N LYS A 8 -9.95 -44.33 -13.07
CA LYS A 8 -9.89 -42.96 -13.60
C LYS A 8 -10.85 -42.02 -12.87
N GLN A 9 -11.97 -42.53 -12.38
CA GLN A 9 -12.97 -41.76 -11.63
C GLN A 9 -12.50 -41.46 -10.19
N GLU A 10 -11.87 -42.42 -9.51
CA GLU A 10 -11.26 -42.16 -8.20
C GLU A 10 -10.10 -41.14 -8.28
N ARG A 11 -9.29 -41.18 -9.34
CA ARG A 11 -8.20 -40.21 -9.54
C ARG A 11 -8.70 -38.80 -9.86
N SER A 12 -9.82 -38.65 -10.57
CA SER A 12 -10.43 -37.34 -10.84
C SER A 12 -11.12 -36.78 -9.60
N GLU A 13 -11.76 -37.62 -8.79
CA GLU A 13 -12.37 -37.23 -7.51
C GLU A 13 -11.32 -36.84 -6.46
N PHE A 14 -10.17 -37.53 -6.40
CA PHE A 14 -9.05 -37.12 -5.54
C PHE A 14 -8.43 -35.78 -5.96
N ARG A 15 -8.34 -35.50 -7.27
CA ARG A 15 -7.88 -34.19 -7.79
C ARG A 15 -8.86 -33.08 -7.43
N ASN A 16 -10.16 -33.30 -7.63
CA ASN A 16 -11.20 -32.34 -7.26
C ASN A 16 -11.28 -32.10 -5.75
N ARG A 17 -10.97 -33.09 -4.90
CA ARG A 17 -10.92 -32.92 -3.44
C ARG A 17 -9.69 -32.11 -3.00
N LYS A 18 -8.54 -32.26 -3.67
CA LYS A 18 -7.36 -31.39 -3.45
C LYS A 18 -7.60 -29.96 -3.96
N GLU A 19 -8.29 -29.76 -5.07
CA GLU A 19 -8.64 -28.41 -5.55
C GLU A 19 -9.70 -27.74 -4.68
N LYS A 20 -10.70 -28.47 -4.18
CA LYS A 20 -11.68 -27.93 -3.20
C LYS A 20 -11.03 -27.59 -1.86
N ASN A 21 -10.12 -28.42 -1.33
CA ASN A 21 -9.39 -28.11 -0.10
C ASN A 21 -8.30 -27.03 -0.29
N GLY A 22 -7.72 -26.94 -1.49
CA GLY A 22 -6.80 -25.86 -1.89
C GLY A 22 -7.51 -24.51 -1.98
N ARG A 23 -8.72 -24.47 -2.58
CA ARG A 23 -9.56 -23.25 -2.63
C ARG A 23 -10.17 -22.89 -1.27
N ARG A 24 -10.51 -23.86 -0.42
CA ARG A 24 -10.97 -23.58 0.96
C ARG A 24 -9.86 -23.01 1.85
N SER A 25 -8.59 -23.30 1.52
CA SER A 25 -7.42 -22.72 2.19
C SER A 25 -7.03 -21.33 1.65
N GLN A 26 -7.55 -20.93 0.48
CA GLN A 26 -7.33 -19.59 -0.09
C GLN A 26 -8.38 -18.55 0.32
N ASN A 27 -9.46 -18.97 0.98
CA ASN A 27 -10.48 -18.08 1.58
C ASN A 27 -10.35 -17.93 3.11
N LEU A 28 -9.21 -18.32 3.69
CA LEU A 28 -8.80 -17.76 4.96
C LEU A 28 -8.23 -16.37 4.65
N SER A 29 -9.12 -15.39 4.74
CA SER A 29 -8.85 -13.95 4.80
C SER A 29 -7.39 -13.68 5.06
N ALA A 30 -6.71 -13.10 4.07
CA ALA A 30 -5.38 -12.56 4.22
C ALA A 30 -5.40 -11.64 5.46
N ARG A 31 -4.97 -12.18 6.60
CA ARG A 31 -4.66 -11.43 7.81
C ARG A 31 -3.56 -10.46 7.42
N LYS A 32 -3.95 -9.26 6.96
CA LYS A 32 -3.06 -8.11 6.94
C LYS A 32 -2.83 -7.74 8.40
N THR A 33 -1.83 -8.38 9.01
CA THR A 33 -1.20 -7.85 10.21
C THR A 33 -0.45 -6.59 9.78
N THR A 34 -1.09 -5.43 9.93
CA THR A 34 -0.41 -4.14 9.77
C THR A 34 0.47 -3.95 11.01
N GLY A 35 1.55 -4.71 11.11
CA GLY A 35 2.53 -4.63 12.18
C GLY A 35 3.34 -3.36 12.05
N LYS A 36 2.80 -2.22 12.51
CA LYS A 36 3.54 -0.97 12.60
C LYS A 36 4.31 -0.97 13.92
N ARG A 37 5.65 -0.97 13.85
CA ARG A 37 6.52 -0.69 15.01
C ARG A 37 6.30 0.78 15.40
N MET A 38 5.63 1.00 16.53
CA MET A 38 5.36 2.34 17.05
C MET A 38 6.58 2.81 17.85
N GLY A 39 7.50 3.49 17.18
CA GLY A 39 8.59 4.21 17.84
C GLY A 39 8.13 5.61 18.23
N ILE A 40 7.82 5.83 19.51
CA ILE A 40 7.65 7.19 20.04
C ILE A 40 9.06 7.74 20.31
N ARG A 41 9.51 8.70 19.49
CA ARG A 41 10.81 9.36 19.67
C ARG A 41 10.63 10.50 20.67
N GLY A 42 10.98 10.27 21.93
CA GLY A 42 11.06 11.29 22.97
C GLY A 42 12.47 11.85 23.10
N SER A 43 12.59 13.18 23.09
CA SER A 43 13.78 13.91 23.51
C SER A 43 14.03 13.66 25.00
N HIS A 44 15.26 13.25 25.34
CA HIS A 44 15.91 13.28 26.66
C HIS A 44 14.99 13.07 27.89
N GLY A 45 14.59 11.83 28.11
CA GLY A 45 13.95 11.33 29.33
C GLY A 45 13.77 9.82 29.19
N GLY A 46 14.62 9.04 29.85
CA GLY A 46 14.88 7.63 29.54
C GLY A 46 13.63 6.75 29.40
N THR A 47 13.45 6.16 28.20
CA THR A 47 12.54 5.03 28.00
C THR A 47 13.04 3.85 28.83
N LEU A 48 12.32 3.48 29.88
CA LEU A 48 12.73 2.36 30.74
C LEU A 48 12.47 0.98 30.10
N ILE A 49 11.36 0.80 29.38
CA ILE A 49 10.98 -0.50 28.80
C ILE A 49 10.27 -0.29 27.45
N TYR A 50 10.67 -1.05 26.42
CA TYR A 50 10.01 -1.09 25.12
C TYR A 50 9.12 -2.32 25.00
N ILE A 51 7.86 -2.13 24.62
CA ILE A 51 6.87 -3.21 24.47
C ILE A 51 6.18 -3.06 23.11
N SER A 52 6.21 -4.12 22.31
CA SER A 52 5.54 -4.14 21.00
C SER A 52 4.10 -4.60 21.13
N SER A 53 3.14 -3.68 20.98
CA SER A 53 1.72 -4.01 20.82
C SER A 53 1.30 -3.94 19.35
N SER A 54 0.40 -4.83 18.92
CA SER A 54 -0.16 -4.84 17.56
C SER A 54 -1.68 -4.74 17.61
N SER A 55 -2.30 -4.06 16.64
CA SER A 55 -3.75 -4.10 16.48
C SER A 55 -4.13 -5.20 15.51
N VAL A 56 -5.15 -5.97 15.86
CA VAL A 56 -5.68 -7.06 15.04
C VAL A 56 -7.11 -6.68 14.66
N LYS A 57 -7.41 -6.71 13.36
CA LYS A 57 -8.76 -6.57 12.84
C LYS A 57 -9.45 -7.94 12.80
N HIS A 58 -10.67 -7.99 13.27
CA HIS A 58 -11.54 -9.16 13.21
C HIS A 58 -12.90 -8.74 12.66
N GLN A 59 -13.40 -9.45 11.66
CA GLN A 59 -14.75 -9.24 11.15
C GLN A 59 -15.68 -10.21 11.87
N LYS A 60 -16.67 -9.67 12.59
CA LYS A 60 -17.71 -10.46 13.24
C LYS A 60 -18.65 -11.06 12.19
N GLU A 61 -19.39 -12.11 12.56
CA GLU A 61 -20.36 -12.79 11.68
C GLU A 61 -21.49 -11.85 11.18
N ASN A 62 -21.79 -10.78 11.93
CA ASN A 62 -22.72 -9.73 11.54
C ASN A 62 -22.13 -8.69 10.56
N GLY A 63 -20.88 -8.89 10.09
CA GLY A 63 -20.18 -7.98 9.19
C GLY A 63 -19.45 -6.82 9.88
N GLU A 64 -19.57 -6.67 11.19
CA GLU A 64 -18.96 -5.58 11.96
C GLU A 64 -17.44 -5.81 12.12
N GLU A 65 -16.62 -4.87 11.66
CA GLU A 65 -15.17 -4.91 11.90
C GLU A 65 -14.84 -4.38 13.29
N VAL A 66 -14.28 -5.25 14.15
CA VAL A 66 -13.69 -4.86 15.43
C VAL A 66 -12.18 -4.92 15.38
N SER A 67 -11.54 -3.88 15.90
CA SER A 67 -10.09 -3.83 16.08
C SER A 67 -9.75 -3.90 17.57
N PHE A 68 -8.80 -4.76 17.93
CA PHE A 68 -8.35 -4.89 19.31
C PHE A 68 -6.83 -4.84 19.39
N VAL A 69 -6.31 -4.25 20.47
CA VAL A 69 -4.88 -4.25 20.75
C VAL A 69 -4.48 -5.54 21.42
N SER A 70 -3.46 -6.18 20.85
CA SER A 70 -2.77 -7.35 21.38
C SER A 70 -1.41 -6.94 21.95
N PHE A 71 -1.05 -7.54 23.09
CA PHE A 71 0.24 -7.39 23.75
C PHE A 71 1.18 -8.55 23.38
N PRO A 72 2.50 -8.46 23.65
CA PRO A 72 3.41 -9.57 23.39
C PRO A 72 2.92 -10.85 24.04
N ARG A 73 2.92 -11.94 23.27
CA ARG A 73 2.44 -13.25 23.71
C ARG A 73 3.57 -14.26 23.74
N ARG A 74 3.54 -15.17 24.73
CA ARG A 74 4.43 -16.33 24.81
C ARG A 74 3.59 -17.60 24.83
N LYS A 75 4.13 -18.66 24.22
CA LYS A 75 3.50 -19.98 24.26
C LYS A 75 3.98 -20.73 25.50
N VAL A 76 3.07 -21.08 26.40
CA VAL A 76 3.34 -21.88 27.60
C VAL A 76 2.40 -23.08 27.58
N GLN A 77 2.96 -24.30 27.66
CA GLN A 77 2.19 -25.56 27.68
C GLN A 77 1.12 -25.67 26.57
N GLY A 78 1.47 -25.23 25.35
CA GLY A 78 0.55 -25.27 24.21
C GLY A 78 -0.41 -24.09 24.09
N ARG A 79 -0.55 -23.25 25.13
CA ARG A 79 -1.45 -22.08 25.15
C ARG A 79 -0.66 -20.79 24.95
N TRP A 80 -1.28 -19.80 24.31
CA TRP A 80 -0.70 -18.46 24.17
C TRP A 80 -1.22 -17.56 25.29
N GLU A 81 -0.31 -17.03 26.09
CA GLU A 81 -0.59 -16.07 27.16
C GLU A 81 0.05 -14.72 26.82
N ASP A 82 -0.58 -13.63 27.24
CA ASP A 82 0.06 -12.31 27.19
C ASP A 82 1.21 -12.29 28.21
N VAL A 83 2.34 -11.71 27.84
CA VAL A 83 3.52 -11.55 28.72
C VAL A 83 3.44 -10.24 29.49
N VAL A 84 2.65 -9.29 28.98
CA VAL A 84 2.53 -7.94 29.51
C VAL A 84 1.07 -7.71 29.87
N HIS A 85 0.82 -7.38 31.13
CA HIS A 85 -0.50 -7.12 31.68
C HIS A 85 -0.56 -5.67 32.20
N PRO A 86 -0.83 -4.68 31.32
CA PRO A 86 -1.03 -3.31 31.78
C PRO A 86 -2.31 -3.20 32.63
N SER A 87 -2.38 -2.18 33.49
CA SER A 87 -3.63 -1.82 34.17
C SER A 87 -4.74 -1.55 33.15
N GLN A 88 -6.00 -1.66 33.58
CA GLN A 88 -7.14 -1.39 32.69
C GLN A 88 -7.07 0.01 32.07
N GLU A 89 -6.79 1.02 32.90
CA GLU A 89 -6.61 2.41 32.45
C GLU A 89 -5.50 2.52 31.39
N LEU A 90 -4.33 1.92 31.64
CA LEU A 90 -3.22 1.96 30.68
C LEU A 90 -3.55 1.21 29.40
N ARG A 91 -4.28 0.09 29.49
CA ARG A 91 -4.74 -0.68 28.33
C ARG A 91 -5.68 0.14 27.45
N GLU A 92 -6.64 0.84 28.05
CA GLU A 92 -7.58 1.72 27.35
C GLU A 92 -6.85 2.87 26.65
N ARG A 93 -5.89 3.51 27.35
CA ARG A 93 -5.04 4.55 26.76
C ARG A 93 -4.21 4.05 25.58
N ILE A 94 -3.62 2.85 25.69
CA ILE A 94 -2.88 2.23 24.58
C ILE A 94 -3.84 1.93 23.42
N ALA A 95 -5.02 1.39 23.69
CA ALA A 95 -6.00 1.07 22.67
C ALA A 95 -6.47 2.31 21.90
N GLU A 96 -6.75 3.41 22.60
CA GLU A 96 -7.14 4.67 21.99
C GLU A 96 -6.06 5.20 21.04
N VAL A 97 -4.81 5.28 21.51
CA VAL A 97 -3.68 5.78 20.72
C VAL A 97 -3.45 4.91 19.48
N VAL A 98 -3.41 3.59 19.64
CA VAL A 98 -3.20 2.65 18.53
C VAL A 98 -4.34 2.76 17.51
N ASN A 99 -5.60 2.76 17.95
CA ASN A 99 -6.75 2.85 17.06
C ASN A 99 -6.80 4.18 16.32
N ARG A 100 -6.47 5.29 16.99
CA ARG A 100 -6.38 6.62 16.36
C ARG A 100 -5.31 6.64 15.26
N GLU A 101 -4.12 6.11 15.50
CA GLU A 101 -3.05 6.09 14.50
C GLU A 101 -3.37 5.16 13.32
N ILE A 102 -4.03 4.03 13.57
CA ILE A 102 -4.52 3.15 12.50
C ILE A 102 -5.57 3.85 11.64
N ARG A 103 -6.53 4.55 12.27
CA ARG A 103 -7.52 5.34 11.54
C ARG A 103 -6.86 6.39 10.67
N LYS A 104 -5.89 7.16 11.19
CA LYS A 104 -5.14 8.15 10.40
C LYS A 104 -4.47 7.52 9.17
N GLU A 105 -3.87 6.34 9.32
CA GLU A 105 -3.24 5.63 8.20
C GLU A 105 -4.23 5.12 7.18
N ILE A 106 -5.36 4.58 7.63
CA ILE A 106 -6.45 4.15 6.75
C ILE A 106 -7.02 5.35 5.99
N ILE A 107 -7.25 6.48 6.67
CA ILE A 107 -7.80 7.70 6.07
C ILE A 107 -6.88 8.24 4.97
N LYS A 108 -5.56 8.26 5.17
CA LYS A 108 -4.59 8.65 4.12
C LYS A 108 -4.74 7.88 2.81
N ASP A 109 -5.18 6.63 2.91
CA ASP A 109 -5.43 5.78 1.76
C ASP A 109 -6.89 5.79 1.31
N LEU A 110 -7.87 6.26 2.08
CA LEU A 110 -9.26 6.38 1.61
C LEU A 110 -9.54 7.75 0.98
N GLU A 111 -9.11 8.81 1.66
CA GLU A 111 -9.35 10.19 1.27
C GLU A 111 -8.07 10.72 0.62
N LEU A 112 -8.05 10.67 -0.71
CA LEU A 112 -6.97 11.27 -1.47
C LEU A 112 -7.14 12.79 -1.49
N PRO A 113 -6.05 13.55 -1.31
CA PRO A 113 -6.11 14.99 -1.48
C PRO A 113 -6.45 15.34 -2.94
N GLU A 114 -7.02 16.52 -3.14
CA GLU A 114 -7.17 17.07 -4.48
C GLU A 114 -5.77 17.30 -5.11
N ILE A 115 -5.66 16.95 -6.38
CA ILE A 115 -4.43 17.04 -7.16
C ILE A 115 -4.73 17.89 -8.38
N VAL A 116 -4.11 19.06 -8.44
CA VAL A 116 -4.32 20.02 -9.54
C VAL A 116 -3.05 20.10 -10.38
N VAL A 117 -3.17 19.85 -11.68
CA VAL A 117 -2.05 20.07 -12.61
C VAL A 117 -2.05 21.54 -13.03
N GLN A 118 -1.20 22.35 -12.41
CA GLN A 118 -1.14 23.78 -12.66
C GLN A 118 -0.62 24.12 -14.08
N SER A 119 0.37 23.36 -14.56
CA SER A 119 0.93 23.57 -15.89
C SER A 119 1.53 22.31 -16.46
N MET A 120 1.55 22.24 -17.79
CA MET A 120 2.17 21.15 -18.53
C MET A 120 2.86 21.67 -19.78
N SER A 121 4.08 21.18 -20.01
CA SER A 121 4.84 21.41 -21.23
C SER A 121 5.01 20.08 -21.97
N LEU A 122 4.72 20.07 -23.27
CA LEU A 122 4.80 18.89 -24.12
C LEU A 122 6.08 18.92 -24.98
N PHE A 123 6.75 17.78 -25.07
CA PHE A 123 7.95 17.58 -25.88
C PHE A 123 7.73 16.50 -26.94
N PRO A 124 8.41 16.58 -28.10
CA PRO A 124 8.35 15.53 -29.10
C PRO A 124 9.00 14.24 -28.60
N VAL A 125 8.48 13.10 -29.06
CA VAL A 125 9.09 11.79 -28.81
C VAL A 125 10.43 11.72 -29.54
N GLN A 126 11.50 11.30 -28.86
CA GLN A 126 12.81 11.14 -29.47
C GLN A 126 12.96 9.69 -29.96
N PRO A 127 13.03 9.42 -31.27
CA PRO A 127 12.96 8.06 -31.82
C PRO A 127 14.16 7.18 -31.44
N LYS A 128 15.30 7.79 -31.08
CA LYS A 128 16.55 7.08 -30.76
C LYS A 128 16.67 6.62 -29.31
N LYS A 129 15.71 6.95 -28.44
CA LYS A 129 15.77 6.63 -27.01
C LYS A 129 14.71 5.59 -26.64
N THR A 130 15.12 4.57 -25.90
CA THR A 130 14.21 3.55 -25.31
C THR A 130 13.14 4.17 -24.44
N VAL A 131 13.49 5.24 -23.73
CA VAL A 131 12.57 6.05 -22.92
C VAL A 131 12.79 7.52 -23.24
N SER A 132 11.75 8.20 -23.69
CA SER A 132 11.77 9.62 -24.00
C SER A 132 10.94 10.41 -22.99
N ILE A 133 11.47 11.54 -22.50
CA ILE A 133 10.65 12.51 -21.77
C ILE A 133 9.80 13.26 -22.80
N VAL A 134 8.48 13.17 -22.63
CA VAL A 134 7.49 13.73 -23.56
C VAL A 134 6.67 14.84 -22.92
N GLY A 135 6.81 15.05 -21.61
CA GLY A 135 6.25 16.22 -20.95
C GLY A 135 6.85 16.47 -19.58
N ILE A 136 6.67 17.69 -19.10
CA ILE A 136 6.98 18.09 -17.72
C ILE A 136 5.76 18.82 -17.17
N ALA A 137 5.36 18.46 -15.96
CA ALA A 137 4.23 19.05 -15.25
C ALA A 137 4.65 19.73 -13.95
N THR A 138 3.87 20.72 -13.57
CA THR A 138 3.82 21.28 -12.22
C THR A 138 2.48 20.90 -11.60
N VAL A 139 2.52 20.30 -10.42
CA VAL A 139 1.36 19.76 -9.72
C VAL A 139 1.22 20.42 -8.35
N GLU A 140 0.01 20.74 -7.95
CA GLU A 140 -0.32 21.18 -6.60
C GLU A 140 -1.05 20.06 -5.84
N VAL A 141 -0.58 19.77 -4.63
CA VAL A 141 -1.19 18.79 -3.72
C VAL A 141 -1.14 19.35 -2.30
N CYS A 142 -2.29 19.47 -1.63
CA CYS A 142 -2.39 20.03 -0.27
C CYS A 142 -1.73 21.42 -0.11
N GLY A 143 -1.83 22.30 -1.12
CA GLY A 143 -1.19 23.61 -1.12
C GLY A 143 0.34 23.59 -1.34
N LEU A 144 0.93 22.43 -1.64
CA LEU A 144 2.34 22.29 -1.99
C LEU A 144 2.50 22.17 -3.50
N THR A 145 3.32 23.03 -4.09
CA THR A 145 3.66 22.98 -5.51
C THR A 145 4.88 22.11 -5.77
N ILE A 146 4.69 21.05 -6.55
CA ILE A 146 5.72 20.11 -7.00
C ILE A 146 6.02 20.39 -8.46
N LYS A 147 7.19 20.97 -8.73
CA LYS A 147 7.68 21.21 -10.10
C LYS A 147 8.53 20.04 -10.59
N GLY A 148 8.46 19.77 -11.89
CA GLY A 148 9.37 18.80 -12.53
C GLY A 148 8.88 17.36 -12.50
N VAL A 149 7.56 17.13 -12.42
CA VAL A 149 6.99 15.79 -12.62
C VAL A 149 7.11 15.46 -14.10
N THR A 150 7.92 14.46 -14.45
CA THR A 150 8.21 14.14 -15.86
C THR A 150 7.25 13.07 -16.37
N VAL A 151 6.65 13.29 -17.55
CA VAL A 151 5.94 12.27 -18.32
C VAL A 151 6.93 11.64 -19.30
N LYS A 152 7.00 10.31 -19.30
CA LYS A 152 7.91 9.53 -20.13
C LYS A 152 7.14 8.54 -21.00
N GLN A 153 7.57 8.41 -22.24
CA GLN A 153 7.13 7.37 -23.16
C GLN A 153 8.20 6.27 -23.18
N GLY A 154 7.85 5.11 -22.62
CA GLY A 154 8.63 3.88 -22.75
C GLY A 154 8.01 2.91 -23.75
N GLN A 155 8.53 1.68 -23.79
CA GLN A 155 8.01 0.60 -24.62
C GLN A 155 6.60 0.17 -24.20
N ASP A 156 6.36 0.08 -22.89
CA ASP A 156 5.06 -0.36 -22.31
C ASP A 156 4.01 0.76 -22.19
N GLY A 157 4.33 1.96 -22.70
CA GLY A 157 3.42 3.10 -22.68
C GLY A 157 3.92 4.30 -21.88
N LEU A 158 2.97 5.16 -21.51
CA LEU A 158 3.23 6.39 -20.77
C LEU A 158 3.30 6.13 -19.26
N PHE A 159 4.30 6.72 -18.61
CA PHE A 159 4.43 6.71 -17.16
C PHE A 159 5.01 8.03 -16.64
N CYS A 160 4.89 8.26 -15.34
CA CYS A 160 5.38 9.46 -14.69
C CYS A 160 6.50 9.14 -13.70
N ASN A 161 7.50 10.02 -13.64
CA ASN A 161 8.42 10.09 -12.52
C ASN A 161 8.20 11.38 -11.77
N LEU A 162 8.20 11.30 -10.44
CA LEU A 162 8.33 12.47 -9.57
C LEU A 162 9.72 13.10 -9.79
N PRO A 163 9.96 14.33 -9.29
CA PRO A 163 11.27 14.96 -9.41
C PRO A 163 12.35 14.04 -8.84
N GLN A 164 13.40 13.79 -9.61
CA GLN A 164 14.45 12.81 -9.30
C GLN A 164 15.83 13.45 -9.32
N TYR A 165 16.71 12.98 -8.45
CA TYR A 165 18.14 13.22 -8.52
C TYR A 165 18.89 11.90 -8.71
N TYR A 166 20.09 11.96 -9.28
CA TYR A 166 20.95 10.80 -9.39
C TYR A 166 21.89 10.72 -8.18
N SER A 167 22.02 9.52 -7.61
CA SER A 167 23.00 9.17 -6.60
C SER A 167 23.90 8.09 -7.16
N GLU A 168 25.22 8.24 -7.00
CA GLU A 168 26.19 7.22 -7.47
C GLU A 168 25.99 5.87 -6.78
N LYS A 169 25.54 5.86 -5.52
CA LYS A 169 25.34 4.62 -4.73
C LYS A 169 24.02 3.93 -5.03
N ASP A 170 22.94 4.70 -5.18
CA ASP A 170 21.56 4.20 -5.19
C ASP A 170 20.84 4.40 -6.54
N GLY A 171 21.51 4.99 -7.53
CA GLY A 171 20.92 5.40 -8.80
C GLY A 171 19.93 6.55 -8.64
N TYR A 172 18.91 6.59 -9.52
CA TYR A 172 17.88 7.64 -9.48
C TYR A 172 16.97 7.49 -8.26
N ARG A 173 16.79 8.59 -7.54
CA ARG A 173 15.95 8.67 -6.35
C ARG A 173 14.97 9.82 -6.47
N ASP A 174 13.73 9.58 -6.10
CA ASP A 174 12.73 10.64 -6.00
C ASP A 174 13.14 11.62 -4.89
N VAL A 175 13.10 12.91 -5.20
CA VAL A 175 13.22 14.03 -4.26
C VAL A 175 11.94 14.11 -3.42
N VAL A 176 10.78 14.00 -4.07
CA VAL A 176 9.47 14.01 -3.42
C VAL A 176 8.98 12.59 -3.26
N ARG A 177 8.70 12.15 -2.03
CA ARG A 177 8.23 10.80 -1.71
C ARG A 177 6.85 10.86 -1.06
N PRO A 178 5.77 10.52 -1.79
CA PRO A 178 4.44 10.41 -1.22
C PRO A 178 4.43 9.39 -0.07
N THR A 179 3.61 9.66 0.96
CA THR A 179 3.54 8.80 2.15
C THR A 179 2.84 7.46 1.91
N SER A 180 2.09 7.35 0.81
CA SER A 180 1.45 6.10 0.41
C SER A 180 1.52 5.90 -1.10
N LYS A 181 1.39 4.63 -1.50
CA LYS A 181 1.34 4.22 -2.92
C LYS A 181 0.16 4.87 -3.62
N ARG A 182 -0.98 4.98 -2.95
CA ARG A 182 -2.22 5.51 -3.53
C ARG A 182 -2.08 7.00 -3.89
N ILE A 183 -1.46 7.81 -3.03
CA ILE A 183 -1.17 9.22 -3.35
C ILE A 183 -0.23 9.32 -4.55
N ARG A 184 0.80 8.46 -4.62
CA ARG A 184 1.73 8.43 -5.76
C ARG A 184 1.00 8.11 -7.08
N GLU A 185 0.12 7.12 -7.04
CA GLU A 185 -0.70 6.72 -8.20
C GLU A 185 -1.65 7.83 -8.62
N ALA A 186 -2.32 8.48 -7.66
CA ALA A 186 -3.22 9.60 -7.92
C ALA A 186 -2.50 10.79 -8.61
N ILE A 187 -1.29 11.14 -8.16
CA ILE A 187 -0.47 12.18 -8.83
C ILE A 187 -0.15 11.76 -10.26
N SER A 188 0.26 10.49 -10.45
CA SER A 188 0.63 9.97 -11.75
C SER A 188 -0.56 9.97 -12.70
N GLU A 189 -1.73 9.54 -12.24
CA GLU A 189 -2.97 9.52 -13.00
C GLU A 189 -3.40 10.92 -13.45
N ALA A 190 -3.47 11.88 -12.52
CA ALA A 190 -3.84 13.26 -12.83
C ALA A 190 -2.93 13.87 -13.91
N VAL A 191 -1.61 13.67 -13.79
CA VAL A 191 -0.62 14.15 -14.77
C VAL A 191 -0.77 13.45 -16.12
N LEU A 192 -0.96 12.13 -16.15
CA LEU A 192 -1.12 11.39 -17.40
C LEU A 192 -2.43 11.73 -18.12
N GLN A 193 -3.51 11.96 -17.37
CA GLN A 193 -4.79 12.40 -17.91
C GLN A 193 -4.65 13.78 -18.57
N GLU A 194 -4.07 14.75 -17.86
CA GLU A 194 -3.85 16.10 -18.40
C GLU A 194 -2.95 16.08 -19.64
N TYR A 195 -1.90 15.25 -19.62
CA TYR A 195 -1.03 15.05 -20.79
C TYR A 195 -1.80 14.58 -22.02
N LYS A 196 -2.67 13.58 -21.86
CA LYS A 196 -3.50 13.07 -22.96
C LYS A 196 -4.46 14.14 -23.48
N VAL A 197 -5.08 14.91 -22.59
CA VAL A 197 -5.99 16.02 -22.95
C VAL A 197 -5.25 17.07 -23.78
N GLN A 198 -4.10 17.56 -23.30
CA GLN A 198 -3.33 18.58 -24.02
C GLN A 198 -2.75 18.09 -25.33
N LYS A 199 -2.24 16.85 -25.36
CA LYS A 199 -1.74 16.22 -26.59
C LYS A 199 -2.85 16.14 -27.65
N ASN A 200 -4.06 15.74 -27.25
CA ASN A 200 -5.20 15.66 -28.16
C ASN A 200 -5.68 17.03 -28.64
N ARG A 201 -5.66 18.07 -27.78
CA ARG A 201 -5.98 19.45 -28.17
C ARG A 201 -5.01 19.98 -29.22
N ARG A 202 -3.70 19.76 -29.00
CA ARG A 202 -2.63 20.20 -29.92
C ARG A 202 -2.71 19.55 -31.31
N TRP A 203 -3.32 18.37 -31.44
CA TRP A 203 -3.49 17.70 -32.74
C TRP A 203 -4.76 18.13 -33.49
N LYS A 204 -5.70 18.81 -32.81
CA LYS A 204 -6.95 19.30 -33.41
C LYS A 204 -6.88 20.74 -33.91
N THR A 205 -5.75 21.43 -33.66
CA THR A 205 -5.47 22.81 -34.09
C THR A 205 -4.35 22.76 -35.11
#